data_AF-A0A7W6WAM8-F1
#
_entry.id   AF-A0A7W6WAM8-F1
#
_cell.length_a   1.000
_cell.length_b   1.000
_cell.length_c   1.000
_cell.angle_alpha   90.00
_cell.angle_beta   90.00
_cell.angle_gamma   90.00
#
_symmetry.space_group_name_H-M   'P 1'
#
loop_
_entity.id
_entity.type
_entity.pdbx_description
1 polymer ?
#
loop_
_entity_poly.entity_id
_entity_poly.type
_entity_poly.pdbx_seq_one_letter_code
_entity_poly.pdbx_strand_id
1 'polypeptide(L)' 'AWQKARERFRARTRMFTHLATITAYLVFPSWSALMRTLTTGVPPPQPP' A
#
# COMPACT_ATOMS: atom_id res chain seq x y z
N ALA A 1 -28.83 -0.84 -3.15
CA ALA A 1 -27.95 -1.31 -2.05
C ALA A 1 -26.72 -2.09 -2.55
N TRP A 2 -26.89 -3.06 -3.46
CA TRP A 2 -25.81 -3.93 -3.97
C TRP A 2 -24.63 -3.20 -4.65
N GLN A 3 -24.89 -2.23 -5.52
CA GLN A 3 -23.82 -1.48 -6.21
C GLN A 3 -22.91 -0.73 -5.23
N LYS A 4 -23.46 -0.07 -4.21
CA LYS A 4 -22.68 0.62 -3.16
C LYS A 4 -21.80 -0.34 -2.36
N ALA A 5 -22.30 -1.55 -2.05
CA ALA A 5 -21.51 -2.57 -1.38
C ALA A 5 -20.35 -3.04 -2.28
N ARG A 6 -20.61 -3.24 -3.58
CA ARG A 6 -19.59 -3.58 -4.59
C ARG A 6 -18.53 -2.51 -4.76
N GLU A 7 -18.91 -1.24 -4.77
CA GLU A 7 -17.97 -0.11 -4.84
C GLU A 7 -17.07 -0.04 -3.62
N ARG A 8 -17.62 -0.18 -2.40
CA ARG A 8 -16.81 -0.23 -1.17
C ARG A 8 -15.85 -1.40 -1.19
N PHE A 9 -16.30 -2.58 -1.61
CA PHE A 9 -15.45 -3.75 -1.72
C PHE A 9 -14.34 -3.54 -2.75
N ARG A 10 -14.67 -3.03 -3.96
CA ARG A 10 -13.69 -2.70 -5.00
C ARG A 10 -12.69 -1.63 -4.56
N ALA A 11 -13.12 -0.60 -3.84
CA ALA A 11 -12.23 0.43 -3.31
C ALA A 11 -11.22 -0.17 -2.32
N ARG A 12 -11.69 -1.06 -1.44
CA ARG A 12 -10.83 -1.79 -0.52
C ARG A 12 -9.84 -2.70 -1.26
N THR A 13 -10.30 -3.45 -2.27
CA THR A 13 -9.41 -4.29 -3.09
C THR A 13 -8.36 -3.45 -3.81
N ARG A 14 -8.74 -2.32 -4.44
CA ARG A 14 -7.79 -1.42 -5.12
C ARG A 14 -6.72 -0.84 -4.20
N MET A 15 -7.09 -0.51 -2.95
CA MET A 15 -6.15 -0.06 -1.93
C MET A 15 -5.15 -1.17 -1.57
N PHE A 16 -5.63 -2.39 -1.30
CA PHE A 16 -4.74 -3.53 -1.00
C PHE A 16 -3.89 -3.94 -2.19
N THR A 17 -4.38 -3.80 -3.43
CA THR A 17 -3.57 -4.02 -4.64
C THR A 17 -2.46 -2.98 -4.76
N HIS A 18 -2.75 -1.69 -4.55
CA HIS A 18 -1.71 -0.66 -4.54
C HIS A 18 -0.66 -0.92 -3.45
N LEU A 19 -1.10 -1.30 -2.25
CA LEU A 19 -0.20 -1.68 -1.16
C LEU A 19 0.69 -2.86 -1.54
N ALA A 20 0.10 -3.93 -2.10
CA ALA A 20 0.82 -5.12 -2.55
C ALA A 20 1.85 -4.77 -3.62
N THR A 21 1.49 -3.92 -4.59
CA THR A 21 2.40 -3.43 -5.63
C THR A 21 3.58 -2.66 -5.02
N ILE A 22 3.34 -1.73 -4.10
CA ILE A 22 4.42 -0.98 -3.42
C ILE A 22 5.35 -1.94 -2.67
N THR A 23 4.80 -2.91 -1.94
CA THR A 23 5.59 -3.91 -1.20
C THR A 23 6.27 -4.95 -2.09
N ALA A 24 5.81 -5.13 -3.34
CA ALA A 24 6.44 -6.04 -4.29
C ALA A 24 7.71 -5.44 -4.91
N TYR A 25 7.77 -4.12 -5.09
CA TYR A 25 8.91 -3.42 -5.67
C TYR A 25 9.87 -2.83 -4.62
N LEU A 26 9.42 -2.60 -3.40
CA LEU A 26 10.23 -2.09 -2.29
C LEU A 26 10.32 -3.14 -1.18
N VAL A 27 11.53 -3.67 -0.96
CA VAL A 27 11.82 -4.47 0.22
C VAL A 27 11.93 -3.52 1.41
N PHE A 28 10.94 -3.57 2.30
CA PHE A 28 10.95 -2.76 3.52
C PHE A 28 11.69 -3.49 4.64
N PRO A 29 12.65 -2.83 5.31
CA PRO A 29 13.40 -3.46 6.41
C PRO A 29 12.56 -3.65 7.68
N SER A 30 11.40 -3.00 7.79
CA SER A 30 10.47 -3.14 8.93
C SER A 30 9.06 -2.65 8.57
N TRP A 31 8.06 -3.10 9.35
CA TRP A 31 6.68 -2.60 9.25
C TRP A 31 6.59 -1.07 9.43
N SER A 32 7.40 -0.51 10.34
CA SER A 32 7.51 0.94 10.55
C SER A 32 8.00 1.69 9.31
N ALA A 33 8.96 1.12 8.57
CA ALA A 33 9.46 1.73 7.33
C ALA A 33 8.37 1.76 6.25
N LEU A 34 7.59 0.68 6.12
CA LEU A 34 6.43 0.62 5.24
C LEU A 34 5.40 1.71 5.61
N MET A 35 4.98 1.76 6.87
CA MET A 35 4.01 2.76 7.34
C MET A 35 4.49 4.20 7.13
N ARG A 36 5.79 4.47 7.31
CA ARG A 36 6.39 5.77 7.02
C ARG A 36 6.31 6.10 5.53
N THR A 37 6.66 5.18 4.65
CA THR A 37 6.59 5.42 3.19
C THR A 37 5.16 5.60 2.70
N LEU A 38 4.19 4.86 3.25
CA LEU A 38 2.78 5.03 2.88
C LEU A 38 2.19 6.37 3.34
N THR A 39 2.65 6.90 4.47
CA THR A 39 2.18 8.17 5.02
C THR A 39 2.90 9.38 4.45
N THR A 40 4.19 9.25 4.12
CA THR A 40 5.03 10.36 3.65
C THR A 40 5.21 10.38 2.13
N GLY A 41 4.94 9.27 1.45
CA GLY A 41 5.26 9.09 0.03
C GLY A 41 6.77 8.98 -0.25
N VAL A 42 7.62 8.99 0.79
CA VAL A 42 9.08 8.95 0.65
C VAL A 42 9.56 7.50 0.75
N PRO A 43 10.21 6.94 -0.29
CA PRO A 43 10.75 5.59 -0.24
C PRO A 43 11.85 5.46 0.84
N PRO A 44 12.03 4.28 1.44
CA PRO A 44 13.09 4.07 2.41
C PRO A 44 14.46 4.24 1.73
N PRO A 45 15.47 4.80 2.41
CA PRO A 45 16.82 4.88 1.85
C PRO A 45 17.32 3.48 1.51
N GLN A 46 17.69 3.28 0.24
CA GLN A 46 18.24 2.02 -0.23
C GLN A 46 19.71 1.92 0.19
N PRO A 47 20.18 0.73 0.62
CA PRO A 47 21.60 0.53 0.87
C PRO A 47 22.41 0.77 -0.42
N PRO A 48 23.68 1.23 -0.30
CA PRO A 48 24.55 1.53 -1.44
C PRO A 48 24.88 0.28 -2.27
#